data_AF-A0A2M4B001-F1
#
_entry.id   AF-A0A2M4B001-F1
#
_cell.length_a   1.000
_cell.length_b   1.000
_cell.length_c   1.000
_cell.angle_alpha   90.00
_cell.angle_beta   90.00
_cell.angle_gamma   90.00
#
_symmetry.space_group_name_H-M   'P 1'
#
loop_
_entity.id
_entity.type
_entity.pdbx_description
1 polymer ?
#
loop_
_entity_poly.entity_id
_entity_poly.type
_entity_poly.pdbx_seq_one_letter_code
_entity_poly.pdbx_strand_id
1 'polypeptide(L)'
;DALTVPEYLDEQLLLKTLASGLQVPRARIVSKQITRATANGDNYMSDVFRIEVHFINESDQAESAAPQTVSLVVKCLPNSGQRGPLIDEMRAFEKEVTMFQQIVPKLSAMVGAGGLFAAKCYYATTTPERMILFEDLKTLGFVTANRHAGLDYDHCELVMRKIG
;
A
#
# COMPACT_ATOMS: atom_id res chain seq x y z
N ASP A 1 12.40 12.47 16.27
CA ASP A 1 11.47 11.35 16.53
C ASP A 1 11.91 10.09 15.82
N ALA A 2 12.24 9.05 16.58
CA ALA A 2 12.57 7.73 16.04
C ALA A 2 11.36 7.13 15.30
N LEU A 3 11.62 6.31 14.28
CA LEU A 3 10.60 5.54 13.59
C LEU A 3 10.20 4.34 14.47
N THR A 4 9.00 4.37 15.04
CA THR A 4 8.45 3.20 15.73
C THR A 4 7.74 2.32 14.71
N VAL A 5 8.32 1.15 14.41
CA VAL A 5 7.74 0.16 13.49
C VAL A 5 6.95 -0.85 14.32
N PRO A 6 5.68 -1.14 13.99
CA PRO A 6 4.91 -2.18 14.67
C PRO A 6 5.55 -3.56 14.49
N GLU A 7 5.53 -4.38 15.55
CA GLU A 7 6.16 -5.71 15.56
C GLU A 7 5.58 -6.65 14.50
N TYR A 8 4.30 -6.51 14.16
CA TYR A 8 3.63 -7.30 13.13
C TYR A 8 4.06 -6.95 11.70
N LEU A 9 4.87 -5.90 11.48
CA LEU A 9 5.53 -5.64 10.19
C LEU A 9 6.82 -6.46 10.06
N ASP A 10 6.67 -7.77 10.21
CA ASP A 10 7.75 -8.74 10.26
C ASP A 10 8.00 -9.42 8.90
N GLU A 11 8.93 -10.39 8.89
CA GLU A 11 9.25 -11.16 7.69
C GLU A 11 8.10 -12.09 7.26
N GLN A 12 7.33 -12.63 8.22
CA GLN A 12 6.22 -13.54 7.95
C GLN A 12 5.10 -12.84 7.17
N LEU A 13 4.78 -11.60 7.53
CA LEU A 13 3.84 -10.77 6.79
C LEU A 13 4.32 -10.54 5.35
N LEU A 14 5.60 -10.24 5.16
CA LEU A 14 6.18 -10.00 3.84
C LEU A 14 6.15 -11.25 2.96
N LEU A 15 6.53 -12.42 3.50
CA LEU A 15 6.45 -13.69 2.80
C LEU A 15 5.00 -14.02 2.38
N LYS A 16 4.04 -13.80 3.29
CA LYS A 16 2.61 -13.96 2.98
C LYS A 16 2.18 -13.04 1.83
N THR A 17 2.60 -11.78 1.87
CA THR A 17 2.28 -10.77 0.86
C THR A 17 2.90 -11.11 -0.50
N LEU A 18 4.15 -11.58 -0.53
CA LEU A 18 4.82 -12.05 -1.74
C LEU A 18 4.08 -13.26 -2.33
N ALA A 19 3.69 -14.23 -1.50
CA ALA A 19 3.00 -15.44 -1.93
C ALA A 19 1.59 -15.15 -2.47
N SER A 20 0.74 -14.46 -1.72
CA SER A 20 -0.66 -14.24 -2.11
C SER A 20 -0.85 -13.04 -3.03
N GLY A 21 -0.12 -11.95 -2.79
CA GLY A 21 -0.29 -10.68 -3.50
C GLY A 21 0.51 -10.58 -4.79
N LEU A 22 1.75 -11.08 -4.78
CA LEU A 22 2.65 -11.06 -5.94
C LEU A 22 2.79 -12.41 -6.65
N GLN A 23 2.11 -13.45 -6.16
CA GLN A 23 2.15 -14.80 -6.75
C GLN A 23 3.56 -15.41 -6.76
N VAL A 24 4.34 -15.12 -5.72
CA VAL A 24 5.68 -15.67 -5.49
C VAL A 24 5.61 -16.66 -4.31
N PRO A 25 5.16 -17.91 -4.52
CA PRO A 25 4.85 -18.83 -3.43
C PRO A 25 6.08 -19.29 -2.63
N ARG A 26 7.26 -19.26 -3.25
CA ARG A 26 8.55 -19.53 -2.59
C ARG A 26 9.46 -18.34 -2.77
N ALA A 27 9.46 -17.46 -1.77
CA ALA A 27 10.39 -16.35 -1.67
C ALA A 27 11.30 -16.54 -0.47
N ARG A 28 12.56 -16.16 -0.63
CA ARG A 28 13.49 -15.97 0.48
C ARG A 28 13.87 -14.51 0.56
N ILE A 29 13.55 -13.86 1.68
CA ILE A 29 13.89 -12.45 1.90
C ILE A 29 15.39 -12.37 2.20
N VAL A 30 16.08 -11.52 1.47
CA VAL A 30 17.51 -11.24 1.63
C VAL A 30 17.71 -10.06 2.57
N SER A 31 16.91 -9.00 2.38
CA SER A 31 16.91 -7.83 3.24
C SER A 31 15.60 -7.05 3.09
N LYS A 32 15.31 -6.21 4.10
CA LYS A 32 14.19 -5.28 4.10
C LYS A 32 14.59 -3.92 4.66
N GLN A 33 14.04 -2.86 4.10
CA GLN A 33 14.21 -1.50 4.62
C GLN A 33 12.84 -0.86 4.84
N ILE A 34 12.61 -0.38 6.07
CA ILE A 34 11.35 0.26 6.46
C ILE A 34 11.59 1.75 6.68
N THR A 35 10.78 2.59 6.05
CA THR A 35 10.82 4.05 6.16
C THR A 35 9.43 4.63 6.36
N ARG A 36 9.31 5.88 6.78
CA ARG A 36 8.01 6.59 6.75
C ARG A 36 7.61 6.83 5.29
N ALA A 37 6.37 6.51 4.93
CA ALA A 37 5.91 6.72 3.56
C ALA A 37 5.58 8.20 3.27
N THR A 38 5.18 8.92 4.30
CA THR A 38 4.57 10.26 4.28
C THR A 38 5.34 11.24 5.16
N ALA A 39 5.24 12.53 4.83
CA ALA A 39 5.85 13.60 5.63
C ALA A 39 5.10 13.79 6.97
N ASN A 40 5.77 14.39 7.94
CA ASN A 40 5.15 14.71 9.22
C ASN A 40 3.92 15.61 8.99
N GLY A 41 2.76 15.18 9.51
CA GLY A 41 1.49 15.91 9.36
C GLY A 41 0.56 15.39 8.24
N ASP A 42 1.05 14.53 7.34
CA ASP A 42 0.24 13.94 6.26
C ASP A 42 -0.33 12.54 6.59
N ASN A 43 -0.03 12.04 7.79
CA ASN A 43 -0.40 10.69 8.23
C ASN A 43 -1.89 10.61 8.67
N TYR A 44 -2.58 11.75 8.83
CA TYR A 44 -3.97 11.85 9.31
C TYR A 44 -4.28 10.91 10.48
N MET A 45 -4.90 9.76 10.19
CA MET A 45 -5.46 8.80 11.13
C MET A 45 -4.71 7.46 11.16
N SER A 46 -3.61 7.32 10.42
CA SER A 46 -2.92 6.05 10.23
C SER A 46 -1.41 6.25 10.20
N ASP A 47 -0.66 5.25 10.64
CA ASP A 47 0.78 5.22 10.41
C ASP A 47 1.04 4.59 9.05
N VAL A 48 1.81 5.28 8.21
CA VAL A 48 2.09 4.83 6.84
C VAL A 48 3.58 4.59 6.67
N PHE A 49 3.93 3.36 6.33
CA PHE A 49 5.30 2.89 6.12
C PHE A 49 5.53 2.55 4.67
N ARG A 50 6.76 2.74 4.20
CA ARG A 50 7.24 2.18 2.94
C ARG A 50 8.23 1.09 3.27
N ILE A 51 8.05 -0.08 2.66
CA ILE A 51 8.92 -1.23 2.85
C ILE A 51 9.51 -1.62 1.50
N GLU A 52 10.82 -1.49 1.37
CA GLU A 52 11.57 -2.08 0.26
C GLU A 52 12.00 -3.50 0.68
N VAL A 53 11.65 -4.49 -0.13
CA VAL A 53 11.94 -5.91 0.14
C VAL A 53 12.80 -6.44 -0.99
N HIS A 54 14.00 -6.91 -0.66
CA HIS A 54 14.85 -7.66 -1.57
C HIS A 54 14.67 -9.15 -1.29
N PHE A 55 14.30 -9.92 -2.29
CA PHE A 55 14.02 -11.34 -2.13
C PHE A 55 14.50 -12.14 -3.35
N ILE A 56 14.65 -13.45 -3.17
CA ILE A 56 14.93 -14.39 -4.25
C ILE A 56 13.69 -15.25 -4.44
N ASN A 57 13.19 -15.32 -5.67
CA ASN A 57 12.10 -16.22 -6.04
C ASN A 57 12.66 -17.63 -6.29
N GLU A 58 12.55 -18.49 -5.29
CA GLU A 58 13.00 -19.88 -5.36
C GLU A 58 12.06 -20.78 -6.17
N SER A 59 10.96 -20.22 -6.70
CA SER A 59 10.10 -20.89 -7.67
C SER A 59 10.65 -20.78 -9.10
N ASP A 60 11.59 -19.86 -9.33
CA ASP A 60 12.24 -19.70 -10.62
C ASP A 60 13.23 -20.87 -10.83
N GLN A 61 13.04 -21.61 -11.92
CA GLN A 61 13.88 -22.78 -12.25
C GLN A 61 15.20 -22.40 -12.91
N ALA A 62 15.47 -21.10 -13.10
CA ALA A 62 16.76 -20.63 -13.56
C ALA A 62 17.88 -21.05 -12.60
N GLU A 63 19.01 -21.53 -13.14
CA GLU A 63 20.19 -22.01 -12.37
C GLU A 63 20.76 -20.97 -11.38
N SER A 64 20.37 -19.70 -11.52
CA SER A 64 20.55 -18.66 -10.51
C SER A 64 19.36 -17.72 -10.51
N ALA A 65 18.39 -17.95 -9.62
CA ALA A 65 17.29 -17.02 -9.41
C ALA A 65 17.83 -15.64 -9.01
N ALA A 66 17.68 -14.65 -9.89
CA ALA A 66 18.19 -13.31 -9.66
C ALA A 66 17.47 -12.64 -8.48
N PRO A 67 18.17 -11.83 -7.65
CA PRO A 67 17.52 -11.01 -6.63
C PRO A 67 16.48 -10.07 -7.25
N GLN A 68 15.29 -10.06 -6.68
CA GLN A 68 14.17 -9.21 -7.05
C GLN A 68 13.93 -8.18 -5.94
N THR A 69 13.38 -7.02 -6.32
CA THR A 69 13.03 -5.95 -5.38
C THR A 69 11.59 -5.55 -5.58
N VAL A 70 10.85 -5.37 -4.48
CA VAL A 70 9.51 -4.79 -4.47
C VAL A 70 9.44 -3.68 -3.43
N SER A 71 8.80 -2.56 -3.79
CA SER A 71 8.43 -1.50 -2.85
C SER A 71 6.94 -1.61 -2.52
N LEU A 72 6.64 -1.62 -1.23
CA LEU A 72 5.31 -1.75 -0.66
C LEU A 72 4.98 -0.52 0.18
N VAL A 73 3.73 -0.08 0.17
CA VAL A 73 3.21 0.92 1.11
C VAL A 73 2.27 0.22 2.09
N VAL A 74 2.53 0.36 3.38
CA VAL A 74 1.72 -0.23 4.44
C VAL A 74 1.02 0.88 5.20
N LYS A 75 -0.30 0.79 5.28
CA LYS A 75 -1.13 1.65 6.11
C LYS A 75 -1.61 0.86 7.32
N CYS A 76 -1.22 1.32 8.50
CA CYS A 76 -1.57 0.71 9.78
C CYS A 76 -2.43 1.67 10.60
N LEU A 77 -3.43 1.14 11.31
CA LEU A 77 -4.07 1.89 12.39
C LEU A 77 -3.48 1.46 13.72
N PRO A 78 -2.99 2.39 14.54
CA PRO A 78 -2.60 2.05 15.89
C PRO A 78 -3.85 1.59 16.68
N ASN A 79 -3.71 0.49 17.42
CA ASN A 79 -4.77 -0.01 18.31
C ASN A 79 -4.92 0.84 19.59
N SER A 80 -4.03 1.81 19.81
CA SER A 80 -3.99 2.67 20.98
C SER A 80 -3.74 4.14 20.60
N GLY A 81 -4.23 5.06 21.43
CA GLY A 81 -4.06 6.51 21.25
C GLY A 81 -5.36 7.28 21.04
N GLN A 82 -5.29 8.61 21.04
CA GLN A 82 -6.46 9.50 21.02
C GLN A 82 -7.31 9.42 19.74
N ARG A 83 -6.78 8.81 18.66
CA ARG A 83 -7.47 8.70 17.36
C ARG A 83 -8.39 7.47 17.26
N GLY A 84 -8.17 6.44 18.08
CA GLY A 84 -8.90 5.17 18.02
C GLY A 84 -10.42 5.34 18.10
N PRO A 85 -10.97 6.02 19.12
CA PRO A 85 -12.42 6.11 19.31
C PRO A 85 -13.20 6.72 18.12
N LEU A 86 -12.66 7.79 17.52
CA LEU A 86 -13.29 8.44 16.37
C LEU A 86 -13.23 7.56 15.11
N ILE A 87 -12.10 6.87 14.90
CA ILE A 87 -11.95 5.97 13.75
C ILE A 87 -12.90 4.78 13.88
N ASP A 88 -13.03 4.23 15.09
CA ASP A 88 -13.92 3.11 15.41
C ASP A 88 -15.39 3.50 15.20
N GLU A 89 -15.79 4.69 15.65
CA GLU A 89 -17.14 5.22 15.42
C GLU A 89 -17.46 5.37 13.93
N MET A 90 -16.52 5.92 13.15
CA MET A 90 -16.68 6.09 11.70
C MET A 90 -16.57 4.77 10.92
N ARG A 91 -16.04 3.71 11.54
CA ARG A 91 -15.66 2.44 10.90
C ARG A 91 -14.82 2.66 9.64
N ALA A 92 -13.91 3.64 9.72
CA ALA A 92 -13.20 4.15 8.54
C ALA A 92 -12.31 3.09 7.92
N PHE A 93 -11.70 2.24 8.75
CA PHE A 93 -10.77 1.22 8.28
C PHE A 93 -11.49 0.01 7.67
N GLU A 94 -12.61 -0.43 8.24
CA GLU A 94 -13.42 -1.51 7.67
C GLU A 94 -13.95 -1.12 6.28
N LYS A 95 -14.33 0.16 6.12
CA LYS A 95 -14.72 0.72 4.82
C LYS A 95 -13.56 0.71 3.84
N GLU A 96 -12.35 1.05 4.28
CA GLU A 96 -11.15 1.05 3.45
C GLU A 96 -10.77 -0.37 3.01
N VAL A 97 -10.79 -1.35 3.92
CA VAL A 97 -10.59 -2.77 3.59
C VAL A 97 -11.63 -3.23 2.57
N THR A 98 -12.92 -2.92 2.79
CA THR A 98 -14.01 -3.25 1.84
C THR A 98 -13.78 -2.60 0.48
N MET A 99 -13.37 -1.32 0.46
CA MET A 99 -13.07 -0.58 -0.76
C MET A 99 -12.00 -1.30 -1.58
N PHE A 100 -10.85 -1.61 -0.98
CA PHE A 100 -9.72 -2.17 -1.72
C PHE A 100 -9.84 -3.67 -2.02
N GLN A 101 -10.52 -4.45 -1.19
CA GLN A 101 -10.71 -5.88 -1.44
C GLN A 101 -11.89 -6.19 -2.37
N GLN A 102 -12.95 -5.37 -2.39
CA GLN A 102 -14.19 -5.71 -3.09
C GLN A 102 -14.61 -4.72 -4.17
N ILE A 103 -14.39 -3.42 -3.95
CA ILE A 103 -14.89 -2.38 -4.84
C ILE A 103 -13.86 -2.03 -5.92
N VAL A 104 -12.62 -1.72 -5.52
CA VAL A 104 -11.52 -1.38 -6.43
C VAL A 104 -11.30 -2.45 -7.49
N PRO A 105 -11.28 -3.76 -7.20
CA PRO A 105 -11.11 -4.78 -8.25
C PRO A 105 -12.21 -4.71 -9.34
N LYS A 106 -13.45 -4.43 -8.95
CA LYS A 106 -14.58 -4.28 -9.88
C LYS A 106 -14.45 -3.01 -10.71
N LEU A 107 -14.05 -1.90 -10.08
CA LEU A 107 -13.83 -0.62 -10.79
C LEU A 107 -12.65 -0.74 -11.76
N SER A 108 -11.53 -1.33 -11.33
CA SER A 108 -10.38 -1.61 -12.20
C SER A 108 -10.76 -2.45 -13.42
N ALA A 109 -11.62 -3.46 -13.25
CA ALA A 109 -12.11 -4.27 -14.37
C ALA A 109 -12.93 -3.45 -15.40
N MET A 110 -13.61 -2.38 -14.97
CA MET A 110 -14.38 -1.49 -15.85
C MET A 110 -13.51 -0.50 -16.64
N VAL A 111 -12.34 -0.11 -16.12
CA VAL A 111 -11.42 0.80 -16.85
C VAL A 111 -10.77 0.11 -18.05
N GLY A 112 -10.76 -1.22 -18.09
CA GLY A 112 -10.21 -2.02 -19.19
C GLY A 112 -8.71 -2.28 -19.06
N ALA A 113 -8.18 -3.11 -19.97
CA ALA A 113 -6.77 -3.49 -19.97
C ALA A 113 -5.87 -2.26 -20.20
N GLY A 114 -4.96 -2.00 -19.25
CA GLY A 114 -4.00 -0.88 -19.29
C GLY A 114 -4.38 0.33 -18.45
N GLY A 115 -5.59 0.38 -17.89
CA GLY A 115 -6.01 1.45 -16.99
C GLY A 115 -5.67 1.18 -15.53
N LEU A 116 -4.98 2.12 -14.87
CA LEU A 116 -4.77 2.09 -13.42
C LEU A 116 -5.89 2.88 -12.73
N PHE A 117 -6.84 2.19 -12.08
CA PHE A 117 -7.88 2.85 -11.29
C PHE A 117 -7.39 3.25 -9.89
N ALA A 118 -6.63 2.35 -9.25
CA ALA A 118 -6.03 2.57 -7.93
C ALA A 118 -4.80 1.65 -7.79
N ALA A 119 -3.98 1.90 -6.76
CA ALA A 119 -2.90 1.00 -6.39
C ALA A 119 -3.42 -0.42 -6.13
N LYS A 120 -2.64 -1.43 -6.52
CA LYS A 120 -2.97 -2.82 -6.16
C LYS A 120 -2.93 -2.99 -4.64
N CYS A 121 -3.93 -3.67 -4.10
CA CYS A 121 -3.97 -4.11 -2.71
C CYS A 121 -3.47 -5.56 -2.64
N TYR A 122 -2.33 -5.80 -2.01
CA TYR A 122 -1.73 -7.12 -1.89
C TYR A 122 -2.23 -7.89 -0.67
N TYR A 123 -2.54 -7.17 0.40
CA TYR A 123 -3.00 -7.76 1.65
C TYR A 123 -3.81 -6.73 2.44
N ALA A 124 -4.88 -7.17 3.09
CA ALA A 124 -5.65 -6.33 4.01
C ALA A 124 -6.25 -7.20 5.12
N THR A 125 -6.21 -6.70 6.35
CA THR A 125 -6.79 -7.38 7.51
C THR A 125 -7.26 -6.37 8.56
N THR A 126 -8.34 -6.71 9.26
CA THR A 126 -8.89 -5.99 10.41
C THR A 126 -8.62 -6.70 11.74
N THR A 127 -8.09 -7.93 11.70
CA THR A 127 -7.87 -8.76 12.90
C THR A 127 -6.68 -9.73 12.68
N PRO A 128 -5.76 -9.89 13.65
CA PRO A 128 -5.67 -9.17 14.93
C PRO A 128 -5.27 -7.71 14.76
N GLU A 129 -4.60 -7.38 13.65
CA GLU A 129 -4.09 -6.04 13.37
C GLU A 129 -4.88 -5.37 12.25
N ARG A 130 -4.95 -4.04 12.29
CA ARG A 130 -5.59 -3.24 11.26
C ARG A 130 -4.54 -2.71 10.30
N MET A 131 -4.34 -3.43 9.19
CA MET A 131 -3.36 -3.06 8.17
C MET A 131 -3.83 -3.33 6.73
N ILE A 132 -3.34 -2.51 5.81
CA ILE A 132 -3.47 -2.71 4.37
C ILE A 132 -2.11 -2.49 3.71
N LEU A 133 -1.72 -3.39 2.82
CA LEU A 133 -0.48 -3.37 2.06
C LEU A 133 -0.79 -3.13 0.58
N PHE A 134 -0.18 -2.10 0.03
CA PHE A 134 -0.36 -1.62 -1.32
C PHE A 134 0.92 -1.70 -2.14
N GLU A 135 0.73 -1.69 -3.45
CA GLU A 135 1.73 -1.27 -4.42
C GLU A 135 2.19 0.17 -4.14
N ASP A 136 3.52 0.39 -4.16
CA ASP A 136 4.08 1.72 -4.01
C ASP A 136 4.03 2.50 -5.33
N LEU A 137 3.03 3.36 -5.49
CA LEU A 137 2.84 4.18 -6.68
C LEU A 137 4.02 5.14 -6.98
N LYS A 138 4.89 5.44 -6.00
CA LYS A 138 6.11 6.22 -6.30
C LYS A 138 7.02 5.52 -7.31
N THR A 139 7.04 4.18 -7.31
CA THR A 139 7.81 3.39 -8.29
C THR A 139 7.30 3.56 -9.73
N LEU A 140 6.06 4.03 -9.89
CA LEU A 140 5.44 4.35 -11.18
C LEU A 140 5.52 5.85 -11.51
N GLY A 141 6.24 6.64 -10.72
CA GLY A 141 6.40 8.09 -10.93
C GLY A 141 5.30 8.96 -10.34
N PHE A 142 4.34 8.40 -9.59
CA PHE A 142 3.31 9.22 -8.93
C PHE A 142 3.89 10.00 -7.76
N VAL A 143 3.37 11.22 -7.58
CA VAL A 143 3.73 12.13 -6.49
C VAL A 143 2.49 12.58 -5.72
N THR A 144 2.67 12.87 -4.44
CA THR A 144 1.60 13.45 -3.62
C THR A 144 1.50 14.94 -3.93
N ALA A 145 0.35 15.36 -4.48
CA ALA A 145 0.08 16.77 -4.75
C ALA A 145 -0.10 17.57 -3.45
N ASN A 146 0.32 18.84 -3.46
CA ASN A 146 0.07 19.74 -2.34
C ASN A 146 -1.42 20.11 -2.29
N ARG A 147 -2.14 19.54 -1.30
CA ARG A 147 -3.58 19.79 -1.12
C ARG A 147 -3.96 21.26 -0.92
N HIS A 148 -3.03 22.11 -0.46
CA HIS A 148 -3.27 23.54 -0.26
C HIS A 148 -3.05 24.38 -1.53
N ALA A 149 -2.31 23.85 -2.51
CA ALA A 149 -2.05 24.54 -3.77
C ALA A 149 -3.16 24.33 -4.82
N GLY A 150 -3.95 23.24 -4.68
CA GLY A 150 -4.93 22.84 -5.70
C GLY A 150 -4.28 22.12 -6.89
N LEU A 151 -5.07 21.93 -7.95
CA LEU A 151 -4.60 21.37 -9.22
C LEU A 151 -4.10 22.50 -10.13
N ASP A 152 -3.04 22.25 -10.90
CA ASP A 152 -2.64 23.16 -11.97
C ASP A 152 -3.63 23.10 -13.16
N TYR A 153 -3.39 23.95 -14.16
CA TYR A 153 -4.27 24.05 -15.32
C TYR A 153 -4.38 22.73 -16.08
N ASP A 154 -3.27 22.05 -16.35
CA ASP A 154 -3.24 20.82 -17.13
C ASP A 154 -4.04 19.70 -16.44
N HIS A 155 -3.89 19.57 -15.12
CA HIS A 155 -4.67 18.62 -14.34
C HIS A 155 -6.15 19.02 -14.24
N CYS A 156 -6.46 20.31 -14.10
CA CYS A 156 -7.84 20.79 -14.15
C CYS A 156 -8.51 20.48 -15.50
N GLU A 157 -7.81 20.72 -16.61
CA GLU A 157 -8.31 20.43 -17.96
C GLU A 157 -8.61 18.94 -18.12
N LEU A 158 -7.72 18.05 -17.67
CA LEU A 158 -7.94 16.61 -17.68
C LEU A 158 -9.20 16.21 -16.88
N VAL A 159 -9.41 16.81 -15.70
CA VAL A 159 -10.61 16.58 -14.90
C VAL A 159 -11.86 17.03 -15.66
N MET A 160 -11.86 18.24 -16.21
CA MET A 160 -13.00 18.77 -16.98
C MET A 160 -13.34 17.88 -18.19
N ARG A 161 -12.33 17.46 -18.97
CA ARG A 161 -12.52 16.51 -20.08
C ARG A 161 -13.10 15.17 -19.62
N LYS A 162 -12.81 14.74 -18.40
CA LYS A 162 -13.31 13.48 -17.84
C LYS A 162 -14.76 13.58 -17.36
N ILE A 163 -15.17 14.74 -16.81
CA ILE A 163 -16.51 14.92 -16.22
C ILE A 163 -17.54 15.53 -17.18
N GLY A 164 -17.11 16.14 -18.29
CA GLY A 164 -17.99 16.73 -19.31
C GLY A 164 -18.16 18.23 -19.15
#